data_AF-A0A1V4IIT1-F1
#
_entry.id   AF-A0A1V4IIT1-F1
#
_cell.length_a   1.000
_cell.length_b   1.000
_cell.length_c   1.000
_cell.angle_alpha   90.00
_cell.angle_beta   90.00
_cell.angle_gamma   90.00
#
_symmetry.space_group_name_H-M   'P 1'
#
loop_
_entity.id
_entity.type
_entity.pdbx_description
1 polymer ?
#
loop_
_entity_poly.entity_id
_entity_poly.type
_entity_poly.pdbx_seq_one_letter_code
_entity_poly.pdbx_strand_id
1 'polypeptide(L)'
;MFQKILALFENINLEELKDFTVQNETLTDDINKILQWLLVYEKKKRNIEFVHGIGKIKTKIQKWTEQLSEYKERQEKYNLSKKIFSKRNSYSKTDTDATFMHMKDDRMRNGQLKPAYNVQIAVESEYVTGVGIFVDRNDIATLIPMLKNLKEKIGLKYLNVIADSVYESEENHLLLESSKQTPYIKPQTYEKWKKRSFKNDISKRENMKYDSESDFYICHNHKKLIPTSIIHRKSTS
;
A
#
# COMPACT_ATOMS: atom_id res chain seq x y z
N MET A 1 3.06 -17.33 -9.37
CA MET A 1 1.89 -18.18 -9.68
C MET A 1 1.76 -18.39 -11.18
N PHE A 2 1.65 -17.32 -11.97
CA PHE A 2 1.54 -17.37 -13.42
C PHE A 2 2.60 -18.25 -14.12
N GLN A 3 3.89 -18.11 -13.78
CA GLN A 3 4.96 -18.98 -14.34
C GLN A 3 4.74 -20.49 -14.11
N LYS A 4 4.16 -20.87 -12.97
CA LYS A 4 3.84 -22.29 -12.68
C LYS A 4 2.66 -22.78 -13.52
N ILE A 5 1.71 -21.90 -13.85
CA ILE A 5 0.58 -22.20 -14.73
C ILE A 5 1.07 -22.32 -16.17
N LEU A 6 1.93 -21.39 -16.63
CA LEU A 6 2.59 -21.45 -17.94
C LEU A 6 3.33 -22.78 -18.15
N ALA A 7 4.19 -23.16 -17.20
CA ALA A 7 4.91 -24.42 -17.29
C ALA A 7 3.97 -25.64 -17.34
N LEU A 8 2.82 -25.60 -16.65
CA LEU A 8 1.83 -26.67 -16.72
C LEU A 8 1.13 -26.72 -18.10
N PHE A 9 0.82 -25.55 -18.68
CA PHE A 9 0.25 -25.46 -20.01
C PHE A 9 1.23 -25.96 -21.07
N GLU A 10 2.51 -25.57 -21.01
CA GLU A 10 3.55 -26.06 -21.90
C GLU A 10 3.70 -27.58 -21.82
N ASN A 11 3.69 -28.15 -20.60
CA ASN A 11 3.75 -29.60 -20.42
C ASN A 11 2.52 -30.31 -21.02
N ILE A 12 1.32 -29.77 -20.84
CA ILE A 12 0.09 -30.34 -21.43
C ILE A 12 0.16 -30.25 -22.96
N ASN A 13 0.57 -29.10 -23.50
CA ASN A 13 0.70 -28.88 -24.94
C ASN A 13 1.69 -29.86 -25.58
N LEU A 14 2.85 -30.07 -24.94
CA LEU A 14 3.87 -31.01 -25.40
C LEU A 14 3.39 -32.46 -25.35
N GLU A 15 2.77 -32.89 -24.24
CA GLU A 15 2.36 -34.30 -24.07
C GLU A 15 1.11 -34.65 -24.89
N GLU A 16 0.21 -33.71 -25.11
CA GLU A 16 -1.08 -33.95 -25.76
C GLU A 16 -1.17 -33.37 -27.18
N LEU A 17 -0.04 -32.82 -27.69
CA LEU A 17 0.08 -32.17 -28.99
C LEU A 17 -1.04 -31.13 -29.21
N LYS A 18 -1.11 -30.18 -28.28
CA LYS A 18 -2.07 -29.07 -28.26
C LYS A 18 -1.36 -27.73 -28.28
N ASP A 19 -2.10 -26.71 -28.71
CA ASP A 19 -1.62 -25.33 -28.78
C ASP A 19 -2.48 -24.41 -27.89
N PHE A 20 -2.66 -24.78 -26.62
CA PHE A 20 -3.35 -23.89 -25.69
C PHE A 20 -2.48 -22.69 -25.36
N THR A 21 -3.04 -21.50 -25.47
CA THR A 21 -2.38 -20.25 -25.09
C THR A 21 -2.94 -19.73 -23.77
N VAL A 22 -2.12 -19.00 -23.02
CA VAL A 22 -2.53 -18.37 -21.76
C VAL A 22 -1.97 -16.96 -21.67
N GLN A 23 -2.83 -16.03 -21.30
CA GLN A 23 -2.45 -14.63 -21.02
C GLN A 23 -2.78 -14.30 -19.57
N ASN A 24 -2.17 -13.24 -19.02
CA ASN A 24 -2.41 -12.85 -17.63
C ASN A 24 -3.85 -12.36 -17.43
N GLU A 25 -4.38 -11.64 -18.42
CA GLU A 25 -5.69 -11.01 -18.38
C GLU A 25 -6.83 -12.04 -18.47
N THR A 26 -6.64 -13.10 -19.26
CA THR A 26 -7.63 -14.17 -19.52
C THR A 26 -7.34 -15.47 -18.77
N LEU A 27 -6.41 -15.44 -17.80
CA LEU A 27 -5.87 -16.61 -17.12
C LEU A 27 -6.95 -17.59 -16.61
N THR A 28 -8.01 -17.06 -15.97
CA THR A 28 -9.09 -17.88 -15.41
C THR A 28 -9.90 -18.57 -16.51
N ASP A 29 -10.15 -17.88 -17.62
CA ASP A 29 -10.92 -18.39 -18.76
C ASP A 29 -10.11 -19.43 -19.54
N ASP A 30 -8.81 -19.21 -19.70
CA ASP A 30 -7.93 -20.15 -20.38
C ASP A 30 -7.77 -21.45 -19.58
N ILE A 31 -7.66 -21.36 -18.25
CA ILE A 31 -7.73 -22.54 -17.37
C ILE A 31 -9.06 -23.27 -17.52
N ASN A 32 -10.18 -22.54 -17.61
CA ASN A 32 -11.51 -23.15 -17.80
C ASN A 32 -11.60 -23.94 -19.11
N LYS A 33 -11.06 -23.41 -20.22
CA LYS A 33 -11.04 -24.11 -21.51
C LYS A 33 -10.32 -25.46 -21.42
N ILE A 34 -9.14 -25.49 -20.80
CA ILE A 34 -8.37 -26.73 -20.64
C ILE A 34 -9.06 -27.69 -19.67
N LEU A 35 -9.60 -27.19 -18.56
CA LEU A 35 -10.36 -28.03 -17.62
C LEU A 35 -11.57 -28.67 -18.30
N GLN A 36 -12.32 -27.91 -19.10
CA GLN A 36 -13.42 -28.46 -19.89
C GLN A 36 -12.93 -29.52 -20.87
N TRP A 37 -11.84 -29.27 -21.59
CA TRP A 37 -11.27 -30.26 -22.51
C TRP A 37 -10.81 -31.55 -21.79
N LEU A 38 -10.07 -31.44 -20.68
CA LEU A 38 -9.61 -32.58 -19.89
C LEU A 38 -10.77 -33.41 -19.33
N LEU A 39 -11.77 -32.75 -18.73
CA LEU A 39 -12.89 -33.41 -18.06
C LEU A 39 -13.94 -33.96 -19.01
N VAL A 40 -14.25 -33.24 -20.10
CA VAL A 40 -15.34 -33.58 -21.00
C VAL A 40 -14.87 -34.45 -22.16
N TYR A 41 -13.68 -34.18 -22.70
CA TYR A 41 -13.17 -34.89 -23.87
C TYR A 41 -12.19 -35.99 -23.48
N GLU A 42 -11.03 -35.66 -22.90
CA GLU A 42 -9.97 -36.66 -22.68
C GLU A 42 -10.35 -37.73 -21.65
N LYS A 43 -11.00 -37.34 -20.55
CA LYS A 43 -11.47 -38.30 -19.54
C LYS A 43 -12.43 -39.33 -20.14
N LYS A 44 -13.38 -38.90 -20.99
CA LYS A 44 -14.34 -39.79 -21.65
C LYS A 44 -13.66 -40.64 -22.73
N LYS A 45 -12.82 -40.02 -23.57
CA LYS A 45 -12.11 -40.70 -24.67
C LYS A 45 -11.23 -41.85 -24.16
N ARG A 46 -10.54 -41.65 -23.03
CA ARG A 46 -9.66 -42.66 -22.41
C ARG A 46 -10.36 -43.52 -21.36
N ASN A 47 -11.66 -43.32 -21.15
CA ASN A 47 -12.47 -43.98 -20.12
C ASN A 47 -11.79 -44.00 -18.73
N ILE A 48 -11.29 -42.84 -18.29
CA ILE A 48 -10.52 -42.71 -17.04
C ILE A 48 -11.46 -42.43 -15.87
N GLU A 49 -11.41 -43.30 -14.86
CA GLU A 49 -12.02 -43.03 -13.55
C GLU A 49 -11.01 -42.35 -12.62
N PHE A 50 -11.46 -41.28 -11.94
CA PHE A 50 -10.62 -40.56 -10.99
C PHE A 50 -10.62 -41.29 -9.66
N VAL A 51 -9.43 -41.48 -9.09
CA VAL A 51 -9.23 -42.21 -7.85
C VAL A 51 -8.85 -41.26 -6.72
N HIS A 52 -9.43 -41.49 -5.54
CA HIS A 52 -9.16 -40.69 -4.34
C HIS A 52 -8.76 -41.61 -3.17
N GLY A 53 -7.99 -41.08 -2.22
CA GLY A 53 -7.53 -41.82 -1.04
C GLY A 53 -6.05 -42.24 -1.10
N ILE A 54 -5.58 -42.78 0.02
CA ILE A 54 -4.19 -43.18 0.25
C ILE A 54 -3.88 -44.45 -0.55
N GLY A 55 -2.69 -44.53 -1.16
CA GLY A 55 -2.23 -45.70 -1.93
C GLY A 55 -2.80 -45.82 -3.35
N LYS A 56 -3.61 -44.86 -3.82
CA LYS A 56 -4.11 -44.82 -5.20
C LYS A 56 -3.19 -43.99 -6.09
N ILE A 57 -2.85 -44.52 -7.26
CA ILE A 57 -2.01 -43.83 -8.26
C ILE A 57 -2.91 -43.03 -9.20
N LYS A 58 -2.79 -41.70 -9.14
CA LYS A 58 -3.53 -40.79 -10.03
C LYS A 58 -2.92 -40.78 -11.44
N THR A 59 -3.78 -40.81 -12.46
CA THR A 59 -3.37 -40.62 -13.85
C THR A 59 -2.84 -39.21 -14.09
N LYS A 60 -2.06 -38.99 -15.15
CA LYS A 60 -1.58 -37.64 -15.51
C LYS A 60 -2.72 -36.66 -15.73
N ILE A 61 -3.77 -37.07 -16.44
CA ILE A 61 -4.97 -36.26 -16.68
C ILE A 61 -5.62 -35.84 -15.36
N GLN A 62 -5.77 -36.76 -14.40
CA GLN A 62 -6.29 -36.42 -13.08
C GLN A 62 -5.38 -35.41 -12.36
N LYS A 63 -4.06 -35.64 -12.37
CA LYS A 63 -3.08 -34.72 -11.74
C LYS A 63 -3.16 -33.31 -12.34
N TRP A 64 -3.18 -33.19 -13.68
CA TRP A 64 -3.32 -31.91 -14.36
C TRP A 64 -4.64 -31.23 -14.05
N THR A 65 -5.74 -31.98 -14.04
CA THR A 65 -7.07 -31.46 -13.71
C THR A 65 -7.12 -30.90 -12.29
N GLU A 66 -6.59 -31.64 -11.31
CA GLU A 66 -6.55 -31.21 -9.91
C GLU A 66 -5.64 -29.98 -9.74
N GLN A 67 -4.46 -29.96 -10.37
CA GLN A 67 -3.54 -28.81 -10.32
C GLN A 67 -4.14 -27.57 -10.97
N LEU A 68 -4.78 -27.69 -12.14
CA LEU A 68 -5.45 -26.57 -12.80
C LEU A 68 -6.63 -26.06 -11.97
N SER A 69 -7.38 -26.96 -11.32
CA SER A 69 -8.48 -26.58 -10.43
C SER A 69 -7.97 -25.81 -9.20
N GLU A 70 -6.87 -26.27 -8.58
CA GLU A 70 -6.21 -25.58 -7.46
C GLU A 70 -5.69 -24.19 -7.87
N TYR A 71 -5.08 -24.09 -9.06
CA TYR A 71 -4.60 -22.81 -9.59
C TYR A 71 -5.75 -21.85 -9.88
N LYS A 72 -6.85 -22.34 -10.45
CA LYS A 72 -8.06 -21.55 -10.67
C LYS A 72 -8.61 -21.00 -9.36
N GLU A 73 -8.83 -21.86 -8.36
CA GLU A 73 -9.38 -21.46 -7.06
C GLU A 73 -8.49 -20.40 -6.39
N ARG A 74 -7.17 -20.58 -6.45
CA ARG A 74 -6.23 -19.58 -5.93
C ARG A 74 -6.31 -18.25 -6.69
N GLN A 75 -6.37 -18.30 -8.02
CA GLN A 75 -6.46 -17.10 -8.84
C GLN A 75 -7.75 -16.33 -8.56
N GLU A 76 -8.88 -17.03 -8.42
CA GLU A 76 -10.17 -16.44 -8.04
C GLU A 76 -10.09 -15.77 -6.66
N LYS A 77 -9.46 -16.42 -5.67
CA LYS A 77 -9.22 -15.82 -4.34
C LYS A 77 -8.34 -14.57 -4.41
N TYR A 78 -7.32 -14.56 -5.26
CA TYR A 78 -6.49 -13.36 -5.46
C TYR A 78 -7.27 -12.25 -6.14
N ASN A 79 -8.06 -12.55 -7.17
CA ASN A 79 -8.89 -11.59 -7.86
C ASN A 79 -9.92 -10.96 -6.90
N LEU A 80 -10.58 -11.79 -6.08
CA LEU A 80 -11.49 -11.34 -5.04
C LEU A 80 -10.77 -10.46 -4.02
N SER A 81 -9.61 -10.89 -3.51
CA SER A 81 -8.82 -10.11 -2.56
C SER A 81 -8.41 -8.75 -3.14
N LYS A 82 -7.94 -8.72 -4.39
CA LYS A 82 -7.56 -7.50 -5.11
C LYS A 82 -8.75 -6.55 -5.28
N LYS A 83 -9.94 -7.09 -5.51
CA LYS A 83 -11.18 -6.31 -5.55
C LYS A 83 -11.52 -5.72 -4.17
N ILE A 84 -11.34 -6.48 -3.09
CA ILE A 84 -11.65 -6.05 -1.72
C ILE A 84 -10.70 -4.93 -1.27
N PHE A 85 -9.39 -5.12 -1.35
CA PHE A 85 -8.46 -4.08 -0.88
C PHE A 85 -8.36 -2.89 -1.84
N SER A 86 -8.63 -3.07 -3.14
CA SER A 86 -8.64 -2.00 -4.13
C SER A 86 -7.32 -1.19 -4.12
N LYS A 87 -7.34 0.04 -3.59
CA LYS A 87 -6.14 0.90 -3.44
C LYS A 87 -5.35 0.63 -2.15
N ARG A 88 -5.92 -0.12 -1.20
CA ARG A 88 -5.34 -0.41 0.12
C ARG A 88 -4.30 -1.52 0.00
N ASN A 89 -3.29 -1.51 0.86
CA ASN A 89 -2.26 -2.57 0.86
C ASN A 89 -2.67 -3.84 1.62
N SER A 90 -3.72 -3.79 2.44
CA SER A 90 -4.18 -4.92 3.26
C SER A 90 -5.65 -4.75 3.68
N TYR A 91 -6.27 -5.84 4.15
CA TYR A 91 -7.62 -5.84 4.73
C TYR A 91 -7.78 -6.98 5.74
N SER A 92 -8.64 -6.85 6.75
CA SER A 92 -8.97 -7.98 7.64
C SER A 92 -9.90 -8.98 6.97
N LYS A 93 -9.71 -10.26 7.26
CA LYS A 93 -10.63 -11.31 6.76
C LYS A 93 -12.01 -11.26 7.43
N THR A 94 -12.08 -10.76 8.68
CA THR A 94 -13.33 -10.67 9.45
C THR A 94 -14.06 -9.34 9.23
N ASP A 95 -13.30 -8.27 9.00
CA ASP A 95 -13.79 -6.93 8.72
C ASP A 95 -13.02 -6.38 7.52
N THR A 96 -13.62 -6.49 6.33
CA THR A 96 -12.94 -6.13 5.10
C THR A 96 -12.63 -4.65 4.99
N ASP A 97 -13.22 -3.78 5.82
CA ASP A 97 -13.01 -2.34 5.78
C ASP A 97 -11.80 -1.92 6.65
N ALA A 98 -11.46 -2.71 7.66
CA ALA A 98 -10.28 -2.51 8.50
C ALA A 98 -8.97 -2.82 7.76
N THR A 99 -7.92 -2.06 8.07
CA THR A 99 -6.57 -2.30 7.53
C THR A 99 -5.58 -2.69 8.61
N PHE A 100 -4.54 -3.42 8.24
CA PHE A 100 -3.54 -3.88 9.20
C PHE A 100 -2.56 -2.76 9.55
N MET A 101 -2.55 -2.34 10.81
CA MET A 101 -1.73 -1.25 11.33
C MET A 101 -0.84 -1.71 12.48
N HIS A 102 0.27 -0.99 12.72
CA HIS A 102 1.06 -1.18 13.93
C HIS A 102 0.36 -0.52 15.10
N MET A 103 0.09 -1.30 16.15
CA MET A 103 -0.54 -0.79 17.36
C MET A 103 0.52 -0.36 18.38
N LYS A 104 0.22 0.67 19.17
CA LYS A 104 1.09 1.12 20.28
C LYS A 104 1.23 0.04 21.37
N ASP A 105 0.23 -0.84 21.49
CA ASP A 105 0.20 -1.92 22.48
C ASP A 105 1.05 -3.15 22.09
N ASP A 106 1.97 -3.03 21.13
CA ASP A 106 2.93 -4.09 20.81
C ASP A 106 4.03 -4.17 21.89
N ARG A 107 3.62 -4.56 23.11
CA ARG A 107 4.48 -4.70 24.29
C ARG A 107 5.61 -5.69 24.06
N MET A 108 5.39 -6.69 23.22
CA MET A 108 6.38 -7.71 22.87
C MET A 108 7.32 -7.29 21.74
N ARG A 109 7.05 -6.15 21.06
CA ARG A 109 7.79 -5.66 19.89
C ARG A 109 7.91 -6.71 18.77
N ASN A 110 6.89 -7.54 18.62
CA ASN A 110 6.89 -8.60 17.61
C ASN A 110 6.52 -8.06 16.21
N GLY A 111 6.21 -6.76 16.11
CA GLY A 111 5.82 -6.10 14.87
C GLY A 111 4.45 -6.58 14.37
N GLN A 112 3.63 -7.18 15.24
CA GLN A 112 2.37 -7.76 14.84
C GLN A 112 1.39 -6.66 14.43
N LEU A 113 0.97 -6.69 13.17
CA LEU A 113 -0.08 -5.82 12.69
C LEU A 113 -1.44 -6.32 13.17
N LYS A 114 -2.31 -5.40 13.56
CA LYS A 114 -3.71 -5.70 13.92
C LYS A 114 -4.65 -4.93 13.01
N PRO A 115 -5.82 -5.49 12.68
CA PRO A 115 -6.81 -4.77 11.90
C PRO A 115 -7.32 -3.59 12.73
N ALA A 116 -7.25 -2.40 12.17
CA ALA A 116 -7.62 -1.15 12.83
C ALA A 116 -8.07 -0.09 11.82
N TYR A 117 -8.61 0.99 12.37
CA TYR A 117 -8.99 2.20 11.67
C TYR A 117 -8.16 3.36 12.21
N ASN A 118 -7.65 4.23 11.33
CA ASN A 118 -6.99 5.45 11.75
C ASN A 118 -8.05 6.55 11.92
N VAL A 119 -8.51 6.76 13.16
CA VAL A 119 -9.53 7.77 13.48
C VAL A 119 -8.86 9.08 13.83
N GLN A 120 -9.31 10.14 13.16
CA GLN A 120 -8.82 11.50 13.33
C GLN A 120 -9.97 12.40 13.78
N ILE A 121 -9.68 13.25 14.76
CA ILE A 121 -10.68 14.11 15.39
C ILE A 121 -10.17 15.55 15.28
N ALA A 122 -10.99 16.43 14.72
CA ALA A 122 -10.75 17.86 14.70
C ALA A 122 -11.55 18.52 15.82
N VAL A 123 -10.89 19.41 16.56
CA VAL A 123 -11.46 20.08 17.74
C VAL A 123 -11.27 21.58 17.59
N GLU A 124 -12.30 22.34 17.93
CA GLU A 124 -12.27 23.80 18.05
C GLU A 124 -12.91 24.19 19.39
N SER A 125 -12.18 24.96 20.22
CA SER A 125 -12.69 25.46 21.50
C SER A 125 -13.41 24.39 22.35
N GLU A 126 -12.78 23.21 22.49
CA GLU A 126 -13.28 22.04 23.23
C GLU A 126 -14.41 21.25 22.54
N TYR A 127 -14.92 21.69 21.39
CA TYR A 127 -15.93 20.98 20.62
C TYR A 127 -15.32 20.16 19.49
N VAL A 128 -15.82 18.95 19.30
CA VAL A 128 -15.49 18.13 18.12
C VAL A 128 -16.21 18.72 16.92
N THR A 129 -15.46 19.28 15.97
CA THR A 129 -16.01 19.88 14.75
C THR A 129 -15.91 18.96 13.54
N GLY A 130 -15.13 17.87 13.64
CA GLY A 130 -15.22 16.79 12.67
C GLY A 130 -14.47 15.54 13.06
N VAL A 131 -14.86 14.45 12.41
CA VAL A 131 -14.27 13.12 12.57
C VAL A 131 -14.02 12.53 11.19
N GLY A 132 -12.81 12.00 10.99
CA GLY A 132 -12.39 11.30 9.80
C GLY A 132 -11.91 9.89 10.14
N ILE A 133 -12.23 8.92 9.28
CA ILE A 133 -11.70 7.56 9.36
C ILE A 133 -10.84 7.34 8.15
N PHE A 134 -9.57 7.03 8.38
CA PHE A 134 -8.56 6.86 7.35
C PHE A 134 -8.02 5.44 7.33
N VAL A 135 -7.70 5.04 6.12
CA VAL A 135 -7.06 3.76 5.80
C VAL A 135 -5.54 3.86 6.00
N ASP A 136 -5.00 5.07 5.79
CA ASP A 136 -3.56 5.30 5.86
C ASP A 136 -3.05 5.07 7.28
N ARG A 137 -1.98 4.28 7.38
CA ARG A 137 -1.33 3.95 8.65
C ARG A 137 -0.60 5.14 9.28
N ASN A 138 -0.24 6.12 8.45
CA ASN A 138 0.52 7.29 8.84
C ASN A 138 -0.38 8.53 8.76
N ASP A 139 -0.29 9.39 9.77
CA ASP A 139 -1.15 10.55 9.91
C ASP A 139 -0.81 11.66 8.90
N ILE A 140 0.42 11.66 8.34
CA ILE A 140 0.87 12.65 7.34
C ILE A 140 -0.15 12.81 6.20
N ALA A 141 -0.61 11.70 5.62
CA ALA A 141 -1.50 11.71 4.46
C ALA A 141 -2.96 12.05 4.82
N THR A 142 -3.31 12.09 6.11
CA THR A 142 -4.70 12.24 6.58
C THR A 142 -5.13 13.71 6.72
N LEU A 143 -4.19 14.64 6.90
CA LEU A 143 -4.52 16.06 7.12
C LEU A 143 -5.28 16.66 5.95
N ILE A 144 -4.80 16.44 4.72
CA ILE A 144 -5.40 16.99 3.50
C ILE A 144 -6.83 16.47 3.31
N PRO A 145 -7.09 15.14 3.31
CA PRO A 145 -8.44 14.60 3.30
C PRO A 145 -9.32 15.13 4.44
N MET A 146 -8.78 15.27 5.66
CA MET A 146 -9.53 15.74 6.81
C MET A 146 -10.01 17.19 6.62
N LEU A 147 -9.12 18.09 6.18
CA LEU A 147 -9.47 19.49 5.91
C LEU A 147 -10.50 19.62 4.77
N LYS A 148 -10.40 18.79 3.74
CA LYS A 148 -11.41 18.74 2.67
C LYS A 148 -12.77 18.29 3.21
N ASN A 149 -12.79 17.23 4.01
CA ASN A 149 -14.02 16.72 4.63
C ASN A 149 -14.69 17.76 5.54
N LEU A 150 -13.90 18.46 6.35
CA LEU A 150 -14.38 19.55 7.21
C LEU A 150 -14.98 20.69 6.38
N LYS A 151 -14.28 21.11 5.31
CA LYS A 151 -14.79 22.16 4.42
C LYS A 151 -16.10 21.76 3.75
N GLU A 152 -16.21 20.52 3.29
CA GLU A 152 -17.43 20.01 2.64
C GLU A 152 -18.62 19.95 3.59
N LYS A 153 -18.40 19.54 4.84
CA LYS A 153 -19.47 19.39 5.84
C LYS A 153 -19.88 20.71 6.50
N ILE A 154 -18.92 21.57 6.84
CA ILE A 154 -19.15 22.81 7.57
C ILE A 154 -19.42 23.97 6.61
N GLY A 155 -18.94 23.88 5.36
CA GLY A 155 -19.01 24.97 4.38
C GLY A 155 -17.98 26.09 4.63
N LEU A 156 -17.18 25.99 5.69
CA LEU A 156 -16.19 26.98 6.09
C LEU A 156 -14.78 26.36 6.13
N LYS A 157 -13.76 27.22 6.03
CA LYS A 157 -12.36 26.84 6.23
C LYS A 157 -11.86 27.48 7.53
N TYR A 158 -11.19 26.68 8.36
CA TYR A 158 -10.44 27.20 9.50
C TYR A 158 -9.23 27.98 9.02
N LEU A 159 -9.01 29.18 9.56
CA LEU A 159 -7.85 30.00 9.20
C LEU A 159 -6.56 29.41 9.78
N ASN A 160 -6.61 28.97 11.02
CA ASN A 160 -5.46 28.42 11.74
C ASN A 160 -5.58 26.91 11.84
N VAL A 161 -4.57 26.17 11.39
CA VAL A 161 -4.53 24.71 11.47
C VAL A 161 -3.43 24.30 12.42
N ILE A 162 -3.81 23.80 13.59
CA ILE A 162 -2.89 23.32 14.62
C ILE A 162 -2.83 21.80 14.55
N ALA A 163 -1.62 21.23 14.45
CA ALA A 163 -1.44 19.79 14.37
C ALA A 163 -0.11 19.33 14.97
N ASP A 164 -0.08 18.07 15.41
CA ASP A 164 1.14 17.43 15.89
C ASP A 164 2.17 17.23 14.78
N SER A 165 3.40 16.91 15.18
CA SER A 165 4.48 16.70 14.22
C SER A 165 4.31 15.50 13.30
N VAL A 166 3.39 14.60 13.63
CA VAL A 166 3.08 13.44 12.77
C VAL A 166 2.36 13.88 11.49
N TYR A 167 1.80 15.10 11.43
CA TYR A 167 1.22 15.66 10.19
C TYR A 167 2.20 16.54 9.42
N GLU A 168 3.46 16.65 9.85
CA GLU A 168 4.42 17.52 9.18
C GLU A 168 4.89 16.89 7.86
N SER A 169 4.61 17.59 6.76
CA SER A 169 5.13 17.32 5.42
C SER A 169 5.10 18.57 4.57
N GLU A 170 6.00 18.65 3.61
CA GLU A 170 6.03 19.74 2.62
C GLU A 170 4.70 19.84 1.86
N GLU A 171 4.10 18.72 1.49
CA GLU A 171 2.80 18.68 0.80
C GLU A 171 1.68 19.30 1.64
N ASN A 172 1.66 19.04 2.94
CA ASN A 172 0.69 19.61 3.86
C ASN A 172 0.89 21.13 3.99
N HIS A 173 2.13 21.58 4.11
CA HIS A 173 2.46 23.01 4.17
C HIS A 173 2.07 23.75 2.87
N LEU A 174 2.41 23.20 1.70
CA LEU A 174 2.06 23.79 0.41
C LEU A 174 0.53 23.87 0.20
N LEU A 175 -0.22 22.86 0.65
CA LEU A 175 -1.68 22.90 0.60
C LEU A 175 -2.26 24.02 1.48
N LEU A 176 -1.76 24.15 2.72
CA LEU A 176 -2.23 25.15 3.67
C LEU A 176 -1.91 26.56 3.18
N GLU A 177 -0.70 26.79 2.67
CA GLU A 177 -0.28 28.05 2.07
C GLU A 177 -1.14 28.44 0.86
N SER A 178 -1.29 27.52 -0.11
CA SER A 178 -2.15 27.75 -1.29
C SER A 178 -3.63 27.96 -0.91
N SER A 179 -4.06 27.41 0.22
CA SER A 179 -5.41 27.59 0.77
C SER A 179 -5.58 28.84 1.63
N LYS A 180 -4.52 29.64 1.82
CA LYS A 180 -4.45 30.80 2.72
C LYS A 180 -4.79 30.46 4.17
N GLN A 181 -4.39 29.28 4.62
CA GLN A 181 -4.52 28.81 6.00
C GLN A 181 -3.14 28.85 6.66
N THR A 182 -3.08 29.35 7.90
CA THR A 182 -1.84 29.44 8.68
C THR A 182 -1.55 28.11 9.37
N PRO A 183 -0.43 27.44 9.02
CA PRO A 183 -0.05 26.17 9.65
C PRO A 183 0.68 26.40 10.98
N TYR A 184 0.19 25.78 12.04
CA TYR A 184 0.87 25.62 13.34
C TYR A 184 1.17 24.13 13.55
N ILE A 185 2.04 23.59 12.72
CA ILE A 185 2.45 22.18 12.76
C ILE A 185 3.85 22.11 13.37
N LYS A 186 4.00 21.29 14.43
CA LYS A 186 5.30 21.09 15.07
C LYS A 186 6.25 20.35 14.11
N PRO A 187 7.50 20.80 13.88
CA PRO A 187 8.44 20.02 13.06
C PRO A 187 8.79 18.66 13.70
N GLN A 188 8.92 17.59 12.90
CA GLN A 188 9.32 16.26 13.42
C GLN A 188 10.68 16.28 14.15
N THR A 189 11.56 17.17 13.72
CA THR A 189 12.92 17.32 14.27
C THR A 189 12.99 18.25 15.47
N TYR A 190 11.88 18.86 15.90
CA TYR A 190 11.88 19.90 16.94
C TYR A 190 12.55 19.46 18.26
N GLU A 191 12.27 18.27 18.77
CA GLU A 191 12.92 17.78 20.00
C GLU A 191 14.40 17.43 19.78
N LYS A 192 14.80 17.06 18.56
CA LYS A 192 16.21 16.80 18.23
C LYS A 192 17.00 18.10 18.20
N TRP A 193 16.43 19.19 17.66
CA TRP A 193 17.06 20.50 17.58
C TRP A 193 17.45 21.09 18.94
N LYS A 194 16.73 20.72 20.02
CA LYS A 194 17.06 21.17 21.38
C LYS A 194 18.37 20.58 21.91
N LYS A 195 18.80 19.41 21.41
CA LYS A 195 19.99 18.70 21.92
C LYS A 195 21.28 19.41 21.51
N ARG A 196 22.22 19.55 22.45
CA ARG A 196 23.55 20.14 22.18
C ARG A 196 24.32 19.38 21.09
N SER A 197 24.19 18.05 21.07
CA SER A 197 24.82 17.22 20.02
C SER A 197 24.32 17.56 18.62
N PHE A 198 23.01 17.81 18.46
CA PHE A 198 22.46 18.21 17.17
C PHE A 198 22.95 19.60 16.77
N LYS A 199 22.96 20.57 17.69
CA LYS A 199 23.42 21.95 17.41
C LYS A 199 24.90 22.03 17.02
N ASN A 200 25.72 21.14 17.55
CA ASN A 200 27.15 21.08 17.26
C ASN A 200 27.49 20.20 16.05
N ASP A 201 26.49 19.52 15.45
CA ASP A 201 26.72 18.62 14.33
C ASP A 201 26.87 19.41 13.02
N ILE A 202 28.11 19.50 12.54
CA ILE A 202 28.47 20.23 11.32
C ILE A 202 27.89 19.61 10.03
N SER A 203 27.39 18.36 10.09
CA SER A 203 26.81 17.68 8.93
C SER A 203 25.38 18.13 8.62
N LYS A 204 24.71 18.82 9.56
CA LYS A 204 23.32 19.25 9.42
C LYS A 204 23.24 20.55 8.65
N ARG A 205 22.37 20.59 7.62
CA ARG A 205 22.08 21.79 6.82
C ARG A 205 21.57 22.93 7.70
N GLU A 206 20.80 22.59 8.73
CA GLU A 206 20.20 23.54 9.68
C GLU A 206 21.25 24.30 10.50
N ASN A 207 22.47 23.77 10.63
CA ASN A 207 23.57 24.42 11.33
C ASN A 207 24.52 25.17 10.37
N MET A 208 24.23 25.19 9.07
CA MET A 208 25.00 25.94 8.07
C MET A 208 24.45 27.37 7.96
N LYS A 209 25.32 28.33 7.63
CA LYS A 209 24.88 29.71 7.37
C LYS A 209 24.19 29.75 6.01
N TYR A 210 22.95 30.20 5.95
CA TYR A 210 22.19 30.37 4.71
C TYR A 210 22.21 31.84 4.29
N ASP A 211 22.48 32.09 3.01
CA ASP A 211 22.35 33.40 2.37
C ASP A 211 21.08 33.39 1.51
N SER A 212 20.07 34.17 1.93
CA SER A 212 18.78 34.22 1.26
C SER A 212 18.78 35.06 -0.02
N GLU A 213 19.73 35.99 -0.19
CA GLU A 213 19.78 36.84 -1.38
C GLU A 213 20.39 36.08 -2.56
N SER A 214 21.43 35.29 -2.28
CA SER A 214 22.17 34.55 -3.30
C SER A 214 21.82 33.06 -3.36
N ASP A 215 20.86 32.60 -2.55
CA ASP A 215 20.36 31.23 -2.44
C ASP A 215 21.47 30.15 -2.35
N PHE A 216 22.35 30.26 -1.35
CA PHE A 216 23.35 29.22 -1.08
C PHE A 216 23.61 29.02 0.41
N TYR A 217 24.11 27.83 0.75
CA TYR A 217 24.61 27.53 2.11
C TYR A 217 26.13 27.67 2.18
N ILE A 218 26.65 28.13 3.31
CA ILE A 218 28.07 28.10 3.65
C ILE A 218 28.28 26.98 4.67
N CYS A 219 29.03 25.95 4.28
CA CYS A 219 29.34 24.85 5.19
C CYS A 219 30.38 25.27 6.25
N HIS A 220 30.60 24.42 7.26
CA HIS A 220 31.55 24.72 8.34
C HIS A 220 32.99 24.92 7.85
N ASN A 221 33.36 24.36 6.70
CA ASN A 221 34.66 24.56 6.05
C ASN A 221 34.67 25.77 5.09
N HIS A 222 33.76 26.73 5.27
CA HIS A 222 33.64 27.96 4.48
C HIS A 222 33.45 27.77 2.96
N LYS A 223 33.03 26.58 2.51
CA LYS A 223 32.69 26.34 1.10
C LYS A 223 31.23 26.68 0.83
N LYS A 224 30.99 27.27 -0.34
CA LYS A 224 29.63 27.55 -0.84
C LYS A 224 29.01 26.27 -1.41
N LEU A 225 27.77 25.99 -1.01
CA LEU A 225 26.95 24.89 -1.50
C LEU A 225 25.78 25.50 -2.28
N ILE A 226 25.85 25.40 -3.61
CA ILE A 226 24.89 25.99 -4.54
C ILE A 226 23.86 24.92 -4.93
N PRO A 227 22.55 25.23 -4.92
CA PRO A 227 21.52 24.30 -5.39
C PRO A 227 21.72 23.99 -6.88
N THR A 228 21.69 22.71 -7.24
CA THR A 228 21.86 22.26 -8.64
C THR A 228 20.55 22.00 -9.34
N SER A 229 19.58 21.41 -8.63
CA SER A 229 18.26 21.10 -9.17
C SER A 229 17.25 20.92 -8.05
N ILE A 230 15.98 21.20 -8.35
CA ILE A 230 14.84 20.93 -7.46
C ILE A 230 14.15 19.69 -8.00
N ILE A 231 13.98 18.69 -7.15
CA ILE A 231 13.29 17.44 -7.50
C ILE A 231 12.00 17.38 -6.69
N HIS A 232 10.86 17.49 -7.37
CA HIS A 232 9.56 17.28 -6.73
C HIS A 232 9.27 15.79 -6.63
N ARG A 233 9.12 15.29 -5.40
CA ARG A 233 8.67 13.93 -5.10
C ARG A 233 7.47 14.00 -4.20
N LYS A 234 6.45 13.21 -4.53
CA LYS A 234 5.29 13.07 -3.64
C LYS A 234 5.64 12.16 -2.47
N SER A 235 5.10 12.48 -1.30
CA SER A 235 5.19 11.60 -0.14
C SER A 235 4.49 10.29 -0.47
N THR A 236 5.12 9.15 -0.14
CA THR A 236 4.48 7.85 -0.32
C THR A 236 3.31 7.72 0.65
N SER A 237 2.09 7.76 0.13
CA SER A 237 0.86 7.30 0.81
C SER A 237 0.87 5.79 1.00
#